data_AF-A0A9P6QTQ9-F1
#
_entry.id   AF-A0A9P6QTQ9-F1
#
_cell.length_a   1.000
_cell.length_b   1.000
_cell.length_c   1.000
_cell.angle_alpha   90.00
_cell.angle_beta   90.00
_cell.angle_gamma   90.00
#
_symmetry.space_group_name_H-M   'P 1'
#
loop_
_entity.id
_entity.type
_entity.pdbx_description
1 polymer ?
#
loop_
_entity_poly.entity_id
_entity_poly.type
_entity_poly.pdbx_seq_one_letter_code
_entity_poly.pdbx_strand_id
1 'polypeptide(L)'
;MAPAIFFLRLGMAIVALVNLGIVIAFYAWVTTWTKKPISESGFYPINPYEITWEDYAIIISSVVLLPAYLYSIWGKKSLVSNKYARAVLMLLPALFLIGVQLRQVDLRMQLADYMDQRIPENSAMTQPFSCWRREGGIDAGCGVWQSYTFIPVVFGFFVIIEVAVTLFRGPLHSTKEAYL
;
A
#
# COMPACT_ATOMS: atom_id res chain seq x y z
N MET A 1 23.92 -15.40 -5.56
CA MET A 1 23.32 -14.37 -4.68
C MET A 1 23.64 -14.74 -3.23
N ALA A 2 24.04 -13.81 -2.37
CA ALA A 2 24.26 -14.13 -0.96
C ALA A 2 22.92 -14.47 -0.26
N PRO A 3 22.89 -15.48 0.64
CA PRO A 3 21.65 -16.00 1.22
C PRO A 3 20.83 -14.93 1.94
N ALA A 4 21.48 -14.01 2.66
CA ALA A 4 20.80 -12.92 3.36
C ALA A 4 20.00 -11.98 2.43
N ILE A 5 20.48 -11.72 1.20
CA ILE A 5 19.78 -10.87 0.24
C ILE A 5 18.59 -11.62 -0.38
N PHE A 6 18.74 -12.92 -0.59
CA PHE A 6 17.66 -13.74 -1.10
C PHE A 6 16.47 -13.75 -0.14
N PHE A 7 16.71 -13.98 1.16
CA PHE A 7 15.65 -13.93 2.17
C PHE A 7 15.02 -12.56 2.30
N LEU A 8 15.81 -11.49 2.18
CA LEU A 8 15.30 -10.12 2.19
C LEU A 8 14.37 -9.88 0.98
N ARG A 9 14.79 -10.24 -0.23
CA ARG A 9 13.97 -10.09 -1.45
C ARG A 9 12.72 -10.97 -1.44
N LEU A 10 12.83 -12.18 -0.90
CA LEU A 10 11.68 -13.08 -0.71
C LEU A 10 10.68 -12.47 0.27
N GLY A 11 11.16 -11.93 1.39
CA GLY A 11 10.32 -11.19 2.35
C GLY A 11 9.63 -10.00 1.69
N MET A 12 10.36 -9.20 0.91
CA MET A 12 9.77 -8.07 0.16
C MET A 12 8.72 -8.52 -0.85
N ALA A 13 8.93 -9.65 -1.53
CA ALA A 13 7.93 -10.21 -2.44
C ALA A 13 6.66 -10.64 -1.71
N ILE A 14 6.78 -11.23 -0.51
CA ILE A 14 5.63 -11.60 0.33
C ILE A 14 4.88 -10.33 0.78
N VAL A 15 5.59 -9.31 1.28
CA VAL A 15 4.97 -8.04 1.70
C VAL A 15 4.31 -7.34 0.52
N ALA A 16 4.93 -7.34 -0.66
CA ALA A 16 4.36 -6.79 -1.90
C ALA A 16 3.08 -7.54 -2.30
N LEU A 17 3.04 -8.87 -2.15
CA LEU A 17 1.87 -9.69 -2.42
C LEU A 17 0.74 -9.39 -1.44
N VAL A 18 1.05 -9.27 -0.15
CA VAL A 18 0.07 -8.89 0.88
C VAL A 18 -0.50 -7.50 0.57
N ASN A 19 0.36 -6.53 0.26
CA ASN A 19 -0.04 -5.18 -0.14
C ASN A 19 -0.99 -5.20 -1.34
N LEU A 20 -0.62 -5.91 -2.41
CA LEU A 20 -1.47 -6.04 -3.60
C LEU A 20 -2.80 -6.72 -3.27
N GLY A 21 -2.79 -7.77 -2.44
CA GLY A 21 -3.99 -8.47 -2.01
C GLY A 21 -4.97 -7.57 -1.27
N ILE A 22 -4.47 -6.69 -0.39
CA ILE A 22 -5.29 -5.72 0.34
C ILE A 22 -5.85 -4.65 -0.60
N VAL A 23 -5.03 -4.14 -1.53
CA VAL A 23 -5.48 -3.19 -2.55
C VAL A 23 -6.60 -3.79 -3.39
N ILE A 24 -6.46 -5.05 -3.85
CA ILE A 24 -7.51 -5.76 -4.59
C ILE A 24 -8.75 -5.95 -3.71
N ALA A 25 -8.59 -6.39 -2.46
CA ALA A 25 -9.71 -6.59 -1.54
C ALA A 25 -10.48 -5.29 -1.29
N PHE A 26 -9.77 -4.17 -1.15
CA PHE A 26 -10.36 -2.85 -0.96
C PHE A 26 -11.20 -2.42 -2.18
N TYR A 27 -10.63 -2.48 -3.40
CA TYR A 27 -11.38 -2.08 -4.59
C TYR A 27 -12.53 -3.05 -4.93
N ALA A 28 -12.34 -4.34 -4.68
CA ALA A 28 -13.43 -5.32 -4.79
C ALA A 28 -14.56 -5.00 -3.80
N TRP A 29 -14.22 -4.67 -2.55
CA TRP A 29 -15.19 -4.23 -1.55
C TRP A 29 -15.92 -2.97 -2.02
N VAL A 30 -15.21 -1.88 -2.30
CA VAL A 30 -15.80 -0.59 -2.70
C VAL A 30 -16.72 -0.73 -3.92
N THR A 31 -16.30 -1.47 -4.95
CA THR A 31 -17.12 -1.68 -6.17
C THR A 31 -18.39 -2.50 -5.93
N THR A 32 -18.40 -3.41 -4.94
CA THR A 32 -19.63 -4.14 -4.58
C THR A 32 -20.63 -3.29 -3.83
N TRP A 33 -20.18 -2.32 -3.03
CA TRP A 33 -21.06 -1.42 -2.30
C TRP A 33 -21.64 -0.30 -3.18
N THR A 34 -20.90 0.16 -4.19
CA THR A 34 -21.34 1.23 -5.09
C THR A 34 -22.30 0.77 -6.20
N LYS A 35 -22.36 -0.54 -6.47
CA LYS A 35 -23.27 -1.13 -7.46
C LYS A 35 -24.61 -1.58 -6.88
N LYS A 36 -24.82 -1.51 -5.56
CA LYS A 36 -26.09 -1.91 -4.96
C LYS A 36 -27.16 -0.84 -5.25
N PRO A 37 -28.30 -1.21 -5.87
CA PRO A 37 -29.38 -0.26 -6.11
C PRO A 37 -29.95 0.26 -4.79
N ILE A 38 -30.33 1.54 -4.81
CA ILE A 38 -30.82 2.37 -3.68
C ILE A 38 -31.99 1.69 -2.92
N SER A 39 -32.69 0.73 -3.53
CA SER A 39 -33.85 0.04 -2.96
C SER A 39 -33.54 -1.03 -1.90
N GLU A 40 -32.29 -1.51 -1.79
CA GLU A 40 -31.95 -2.58 -0.83
C GLU A 40 -31.11 -2.12 0.37
N SER A 41 -30.49 -0.94 0.32
CA SER A 41 -29.51 -0.54 1.33
C SER A 41 -30.05 0.29 2.48
N GLY A 42 -31.26 0.89 2.40
CA GLY A 42 -31.86 1.69 3.49
C GLY A 42 -31.05 2.92 3.95
N PHE A 43 -29.87 3.13 3.39
CA PHE A 43 -28.99 4.27 3.62
C PHE A 43 -29.06 5.21 2.40
N TYR A 44 -29.07 6.51 2.69
CA TYR A 44 -29.01 7.63 1.73
C TYR A 44 -28.09 7.35 0.53
N PRO A 45 -28.37 7.93 -0.67
CA PRO A 45 -27.64 7.62 -1.89
C PRO A 45 -26.14 7.75 -1.65
N ILE A 46 -25.46 6.61 -1.58
CA ILE A 46 -24.01 6.56 -1.58
C ILE A 46 -23.65 6.95 -3.00
N ASN A 47 -23.19 8.20 -3.18
CA ASN A 47 -22.65 8.63 -4.46
C ASN A 47 -21.71 7.54 -4.99
N PRO A 48 -21.79 7.17 -6.27
CA PRO A 48 -20.91 6.16 -6.83
C PRO A 48 -19.45 6.56 -6.54
N TYR A 49 -18.67 5.65 -5.99
CA TYR A 49 -17.25 5.90 -5.75
C TYR A 49 -16.57 6.19 -7.09
N GLU A 50 -16.14 7.42 -7.28
CA GLU A 50 -15.37 7.82 -8.44
C GLU A 50 -13.89 7.52 -8.18
N ILE A 51 -13.28 6.76 -9.07
CA ILE A 51 -11.86 6.44 -9.00
C ILE A 51 -11.07 7.72 -9.24
N THR A 52 -10.32 8.14 -8.23
CA THR A 52 -9.49 9.34 -8.28
C THR A 52 -8.10 9.02 -8.84
N TRP A 53 -7.32 10.05 -9.19
CA TRP A 53 -5.92 9.85 -9.62
C TRP A 53 -5.07 9.19 -8.52
N GLU A 54 -5.40 9.41 -7.24
CA GLU A 54 -4.75 8.80 -6.08
C GLU A 54 -4.96 7.28 -6.05
N ASP A 55 -6.13 6.82 -6.48
CA ASP A 55 -6.43 5.40 -6.59
C ASP A 55 -5.56 4.73 -7.67
N TYR A 56 -5.46 5.37 -8.84
CA TYR A 56 -4.59 4.90 -9.91
C TYR A 56 -3.11 4.87 -9.48
N ALA A 57 -2.67 5.87 -8.71
CA ALA A 57 -1.34 5.92 -8.13
C ALA A 57 -1.01 4.69 -7.27
N ILE A 58 -1.93 4.32 -6.37
CA ILE A 58 -1.77 3.19 -5.45
C ILE A 58 -1.80 1.86 -6.22
N ILE A 59 -2.74 1.69 -7.14
CA ILE A 59 -2.87 0.48 -7.97
C ILE A 59 -1.60 0.27 -8.81
N ILE A 60 -1.19 1.29 -9.58
CA ILE A 60 -0.05 1.18 -10.49
C ILE A 60 1.23 0.92 -9.70
N SER A 61 1.46 1.64 -8.60
CA SER A 61 2.67 1.45 -7.78
C SER A 61 2.73 0.04 -7.19
N SER A 62 1.59 -0.50 -6.72
CA SER A 62 1.51 -1.85 -6.18
C SER A 62 1.74 -2.93 -7.25
N VAL A 63 1.17 -2.75 -8.43
CA VAL A 63 1.30 -3.67 -9.58
C VAL A 63 2.71 -3.62 -10.18
N VAL A 64 3.41 -2.48 -10.15
CA VAL A 64 4.79 -2.38 -10.66
C VAL A 64 5.79 -3.01 -9.69
N LEU A 65 5.60 -2.83 -8.38
CA LEU A 65 6.53 -3.31 -7.36
C LEU A 65 6.57 -4.84 -7.24
N LEU A 66 5.43 -5.54 -7.34
CA LEU A 66 5.40 -7.01 -7.19
C LEU A 66 6.18 -7.76 -8.29
N PRO A 67 5.95 -7.52 -9.60
CA PRO A 67 6.76 -8.12 -10.67
C PRO A 67 8.23 -7.71 -10.58
N ALA A 68 8.53 -6.48 -10.13
CA ALA A 68 9.91 -6.05 -9.93
C ALA A 68 10.62 -6.91 -8.87
N TYR A 69 9.94 -7.24 -7.76
CA TYR A 69 10.47 -8.15 -6.74
C TYR A 69 10.55 -9.60 -7.21
N LEU A 70 9.53 -10.13 -7.90
CA LEU A 70 9.57 -11.48 -8.47
C LEU A 70 10.71 -11.63 -9.49
N TYR A 71 10.87 -10.65 -10.38
CA TYR A 71 11.98 -10.61 -11.33
C TYR A 71 13.33 -10.54 -10.61
N SER A 72 13.42 -9.85 -9.46
CA SER A 72 14.66 -9.77 -8.69
C SER A 72 15.11 -11.10 -8.05
N ILE A 73 14.20 -12.07 -7.92
CA ILE A 73 14.42 -13.41 -7.36
C ILE A 73 14.77 -14.40 -8.49
N TRP A 74 14.02 -14.37 -9.60
CA TRP A 74 14.17 -15.33 -10.70
C TRP A 74 15.08 -14.85 -11.84
N GLY A 75 15.31 -13.55 -11.95
CA GLY A 75 16.10 -12.95 -13.03
C GLY A 75 17.57 -13.34 -12.93
N LYS A 76 18.07 -14.09 -13.93
CA LYS A 76 19.49 -14.45 -14.07
C LYS A 76 20.38 -13.26 -14.44
N LYS A 77 19.81 -12.16 -14.94
CA LYS A 77 20.49 -10.89 -15.24
C LYS A 77 19.64 -9.72 -14.75
N SER A 78 20.29 -8.66 -14.26
CA SER A 78 19.58 -7.41 -13.95
C SER A 78 19.11 -6.75 -15.25
N LEU A 79 17.81 -6.47 -15.38
CA LEU A 79 17.23 -5.68 -16.49
C LEU A 79 17.94 -4.32 -16.65
N VAL A 80 18.39 -3.76 -15.52
CA VAL A 80 19.11 -2.50 -15.47
C VAL A 80 20.51 -2.76 -14.91
N SER A 81 21.53 -2.64 -15.76
CA SER A 81 22.93 -2.85 -15.36
C SER A 81 23.38 -1.84 -14.28
N ASN A 82 22.79 -0.63 -14.29
CA ASN A 82 23.12 0.41 -13.34
C ASN A 82 22.33 0.27 -12.02
N LYS A 83 23.06 0.00 -10.93
CA LYS A 83 22.52 -0.11 -9.56
C LYS A 83 21.71 1.12 -9.12
N TYR A 84 22.10 2.32 -9.55
CA TYR A 84 21.41 3.56 -9.19
C TYR A 84 20.08 3.71 -9.93
N ALA A 85 20.06 3.35 -11.21
CA ALA A 85 18.83 3.39 -12.00
C ALA A 85 17.80 2.37 -11.47
N ARG A 86 18.24 1.17 -11.07
CA ARG A 86 17.37 0.21 -10.38
C ARG A 86 16.83 0.76 -9.05
N ALA A 87 17.69 1.36 -8.23
CA ALA A 87 17.27 1.96 -6.96
C ALA A 87 16.21 3.04 -7.17
N VAL A 88 16.43 3.96 -8.13
CA VAL A 88 15.45 5.01 -8.46
C VAL A 88 14.13 4.41 -8.95
N LEU A 89 14.17 3.39 -9.80
CA LEU A 89 12.96 2.73 -10.32
C LEU A 89 12.13 2.01 -9.24
N MET A 90 12.76 1.55 -8.16
CA MET A 90 12.05 0.96 -7.01
C MET A 90 11.61 2.02 -5.99
N LEU A 91 12.41 3.07 -5.82
CA LEU A 91 12.18 4.10 -4.82
C LEU A 91 11.09 5.09 -5.23
N LEU A 92 10.96 5.40 -6.52
CA LEU A 92 9.92 6.29 -7.06
C LEU A 92 8.49 5.77 -6.76
N PRO A 93 8.10 4.53 -7.14
CA PRO A 93 6.77 4.01 -6.80
C PRO A 93 6.56 3.85 -5.30
N ALA A 94 7.61 3.55 -4.51
CA ALA A 94 7.51 3.47 -3.06
C ALA A 94 7.24 4.83 -2.40
N LEU A 95 7.97 5.88 -2.81
CA LEU A 95 7.74 7.25 -2.33
C LEU A 95 6.36 7.75 -2.74
N PHE A 96 5.93 7.46 -3.96
CA PHE A 96 4.62 7.87 -4.44
C PHE A 96 3.50 7.21 -3.64
N LEU A 97 3.64 5.92 -3.35
CA LEU A 97 2.69 5.14 -2.55
C LEU A 97 2.63 5.63 -1.09
N ILE A 98 3.77 5.97 -0.46
CA ILE A 98 3.79 6.59 0.87
C ILE A 98 3.13 7.97 0.83
N GLY A 99 3.51 8.82 -0.13
CA GLY A 99 3.05 10.20 -0.22
C GLY A 99 1.53 10.30 -0.38
N VAL A 100 0.94 9.47 -1.26
CA VAL A 100 -0.51 9.43 -1.47
C VAL A 100 -1.21 8.94 -0.19
N GLN A 101 -0.70 7.89 0.45
CA GLN A 101 -1.33 7.34 1.65
C GLN A 101 -1.24 8.26 2.86
N LEU A 102 -0.12 8.98 3.05
CA LEU A 102 0.00 10.00 4.09
C LEU A 102 -0.97 11.15 3.87
N ARG A 103 -1.16 11.58 2.61
CA ARG A 103 -2.20 12.56 2.26
C ARG A 103 -3.61 12.04 2.60
N GLN A 104 -3.90 10.76 2.34
CA GLN A 104 -5.18 10.17 2.73
C GLN A 104 -5.39 10.13 4.24
N VAL A 105 -4.34 9.87 5.02
CA VAL A 105 -4.36 9.96 6.49
C VAL A 105 -4.66 11.39 6.94
N ASP A 106 -3.96 12.38 6.40
CA ASP A 106 -4.15 13.80 6.70
C ASP A 106 -5.57 14.27 6.39
N LEU A 107 -6.09 13.96 5.19
CA LEU A 107 -7.46 14.28 4.80
C LEU A 107 -8.50 13.66 5.75
N ARG A 108 -8.24 12.45 6.27
CA ARG A 108 -9.12 11.83 7.26
C ARG A 108 -9.05 12.48 8.63
N MET A 109 -7.87 12.89 9.06
CA MET A 109 -7.74 13.66 10.30
C MET A 109 -8.50 14.98 10.20
N GLN A 110 -8.33 15.72 9.10
CA GLN A 110 -9.07 16.95 8.84
C GLN A 110 -10.59 16.74 8.79
N LEU A 111 -11.03 15.64 8.17
CA LEU A 111 -12.46 15.29 8.15
C LEU A 111 -12.98 14.95 9.55
N ALA A 112 -12.22 14.21 10.35
CA ALA A 112 -12.59 13.87 11.71
C ALA A 112 -12.69 15.13 12.58
N ASP A 113 -11.70 16.03 12.50
CA ASP A 113 -11.71 17.31 13.23
C ASP A 113 -12.90 18.19 12.80
N TYR A 114 -13.21 18.23 11.51
CA TYR A 114 -14.36 18.98 11.00
C TYR A 114 -15.69 18.41 11.50
N MET A 115 -15.81 17.08 11.56
CA MET A 115 -17.01 16.42 12.08
C MET A 115 -17.13 16.64 13.59
N ASP A 116 -16.02 16.56 14.32
CA ASP A 116 -15.97 16.83 15.77
C ASP A 116 -16.46 18.24 16.11
N GLN A 117 -16.04 19.24 15.34
CA GLN A 117 -16.51 20.63 15.49
C GLN A 117 -18.01 20.83 15.20
N ARG A 118 -18.65 19.93 14.44
CA ARG A 118 -20.06 20.04 14.04
C ARG A 118 -21.02 19.18 14.86
N ILE A 119 -20.49 18.23 15.63
CA ILE A 119 -21.29 17.27 16.39
C ILE A 119 -21.41 17.79 17.84
N PRO A 120 -22.62 17.86 18.43
CA PRO A 120 -22.80 18.33 19.80
C PRO A 120 -22.07 17.43 20.82
N GLU A 121 -21.51 18.03 21.88
CA GLU A 121 -20.63 17.44 22.92
C GLU A 121 -21.11 16.11 23.55
N ASN A 122 -22.38 15.75 23.40
CA ASN A 122 -22.97 14.52 23.95
C ASN A 122 -23.01 13.33 22.96
N SER A 123 -22.45 13.48 21.77
CA SER A 123 -22.34 12.40 20.79
C SER A 123 -21.01 11.69 20.95
N ALA A 124 -20.98 10.36 20.88
CA ALA A 124 -19.73 9.62 20.98
C ALA A 124 -18.72 10.10 19.92
N MET A 125 -17.62 10.72 20.36
CA MET A 125 -16.46 11.01 19.52
C MET A 125 -15.99 9.71 18.87
N THR A 126 -16.11 9.63 17.54
CA THR A 126 -15.60 8.48 16.79
C THR A 126 -14.15 8.79 16.43
N GLN A 127 -13.19 8.02 16.96
CA GLN A 127 -11.78 8.22 16.62
C GLN A 127 -11.56 7.92 15.12
N PRO A 128 -10.70 8.68 14.42
CA PRO A 128 -10.52 8.59 12.96
C PRO A 128 -10.07 7.21 12.46
N PHE A 129 -9.58 6.35 13.36
CA PHE A 129 -9.13 4.98 13.08
C PHE A 129 -9.65 3.97 14.10
N SER A 130 -10.85 4.14 14.66
CA SER A 130 -11.48 3.12 15.49
C SER A 130 -12.51 2.29 14.70
N CYS A 131 -12.35 0.96 14.70
CA CYS A 131 -13.34 0.02 14.14
C CYS A 131 -14.33 -0.52 15.19
N TRP A 132 -14.58 0.23 16.27
CA TRP A 132 -15.34 -0.28 17.40
C TRP A 132 -16.85 -0.24 17.11
N ARG A 133 -17.50 -1.41 17.14
CA ARG A 133 -18.97 -1.52 17.12
C ARG A 133 -19.48 -1.60 18.55
N ARG A 134 -20.61 -0.96 18.84
CA ARG A 134 -21.25 -0.91 20.18
C ARG A 134 -21.56 -2.30 20.78
N GLU A 135 -21.54 -3.35 19.97
CA GLU A 135 -21.85 -4.74 20.33
C GLU A 135 -20.62 -5.69 20.34
N GLY A 136 -19.39 -5.17 20.30
CA GLY A 136 -18.17 -5.98 20.48
C GLY A 136 -17.69 -6.75 19.24
N GLY A 137 -18.32 -6.56 18.08
CA GLY A 137 -17.84 -7.09 16.79
C GLY A 137 -16.91 -6.11 16.06
N ILE A 138 -15.87 -6.63 15.40
CA ILE A 138 -15.05 -5.85 14.46
C ILE A 138 -15.84 -5.69 13.17
N ASP A 139 -16.02 -4.45 12.70
CA ASP A 139 -16.54 -4.23 11.35
C ASP A 139 -15.47 -4.63 10.32
N ALA A 140 -15.71 -5.74 9.62
CA ALA A 140 -14.80 -6.25 8.59
C ALA A 140 -14.51 -5.19 7.50
N GLY A 141 -15.48 -4.32 7.18
CA GLY A 141 -15.28 -3.22 6.24
C GLY A 141 -14.28 -2.18 6.76
N CYS A 142 -14.38 -1.85 8.05
CA CYS A 142 -13.43 -0.95 8.68
C CYS A 142 -12.02 -1.55 8.75
N GLY A 143 -11.89 -2.85 9.04
CA GLY A 143 -10.61 -3.54 9.02
C GLY A 143 -9.94 -3.51 7.65
N VAL A 144 -10.69 -3.76 6.57
CA VAL A 144 -10.19 -3.67 5.19
C VAL A 144 -9.74 -2.25 4.86
N TRP A 145 -10.52 -1.25 5.25
CA TRP A 145 -10.24 0.16 5.01
C TRP A 145 -8.98 0.65 5.74
N GLN A 146 -8.79 0.25 7.01
CA GLN A 146 -7.58 0.54 7.77
C GLN A 146 -6.35 -0.17 7.20
N SER A 147 -6.50 -1.45 6.86
CA SER A 147 -5.43 -2.24 6.24
C SER A 147 -4.95 -1.57 4.95
N TYR A 148 -5.88 -1.11 4.12
CA TYR A 148 -5.59 -0.37 2.89
C TYR A 148 -4.87 0.97 3.13
N THR A 149 -5.06 1.58 4.30
CA THR A 149 -4.42 2.86 4.62
C THR A 149 -2.98 2.65 5.13
N PHE A 150 -2.78 1.70 6.06
CA PHE A 150 -1.50 1.58 6.78
C PHE A 150 -0.53 0.57 6.15
N ILE A 151 -1.02 -0.53 5.57
CA ILE A 151 -0.12 -1.57 5.03
C ILE A 151 0.70 -1.07 3.84
N PRO A 152 0.14 -0.28 2.91
CA PRO A 152 0.95 0.30 1.84
C PRO A 152 2.05 1.23 2.38
N VAL A 153 1.78 2.04 3.41
CA VAL A 153 2.80 2.90 4.05
C VAL A 153 3.94 2.06 4.61
N VAL A 154 3.60 1.02 5.39
CA VAL A 154 4.58 0.10 5.97
C VAL A 154 5.40 -0.58 4.87
N PHE A 155 4.74 -1.06 3.81
CA PHE A 155 5.41 -1.66 2.65
C PHE A 155 6.38 -0.67 1.98
N GLY A 156 5.96 0.57 1.74
CA GLY A 156 6.82 1.61 1.17
C GLY A 156 8.08 1.84 1.99
N PHE A 157 7.99 1.88 3.33
CA PHE A 157 9.16 2.00 4.20
C PHE A 157 10.10 0.79 4.06
N PHE A 158 9.57 -0.43 3.99
CA PHE A 158 10.39 -1.60 3.74
C PHE A 158 11.11 -1.55 2.40
N VAL A 159 10.48 -1.01 1.35
CA VAL A 159 11.14 -0.78 0.06
C VAL A 159 12.29 0.22 0.18
N ILE A 160 12.08 1.34 0.89
CA ILE A 160 13.16 2.33 1.13
C ILE A 160 14.33 1.71 1.88
N ILE A 161 14.06 0.91 2.93
CA ILE A 161 15.09 0.21 3.69
C ILE A 161 15.85 -0.77 2.80
N GLU A 162 15.15 -1.55 1.96
CA GLU A 162 15.79 -2.48 1.03
C GLU A 162 16.69 -1.76 0.03
N VAL A 163 16.21 -0.66 -0.56
CA VAL A 163 17.00 0.15 -1.49
C VAL A 163 18.23 0.74 -0.79
N ALA A 164 18.09 1.25 0.44
CA ALA A 164 19.23 1.77 1.20
C ALA A 164 20.27 0.67 1.49
N VAL A 165 19.82 -0.49 2.00
CA VAL A 165 20.70 -1.63 2.30
C VAL A 165 21.41 -2.13 1.05
N THR A 166 20.72 -2.20 -0.10
CA THR A 166 21.32 -2.65 -1.36
C THR A 166 22.29 -1.63 -1.96
N LEU A 167 22.08 -0.33 -1.76
CA LEU A 167 23.03 0.72 -2.15
C LEU A 167 24.30 0.68 -1.29
N PHE A 168 24.17 0.58 0.03
CA PHE A 168 25.31 0.57 0.95
C PHE A 168 26.14 -0.72 0.91
N ARG A 169 25.51 -1.90 0.71
CA ARG A 169 26.24 -3.18 0.61
C ARG A 169 26.78 -3.48 -0.79
N GLY A 170 26.45 -2.67 -1.81
CA GLY A 170 26.86 -2.88 -3.19
C GLY A 170 26.23 -4.12 -3.85
N PRO A 171 26.38 -4.31 -5.18
CA PRO A 171 25.96 -5.54 -5.83
C PRO A 171 26.85 -6.70 -5.37
N LEU A 172 26.28 -7.64 -4.60
CA LEU A 172 26.95 -8.89 -4.19
C LEU A 172 27.10 -9.92 -5.35
N HIS A 173 27.09 -9.49 -6.60
CA HIS A 173 27.67 -10.30 -7.65
C HIS A 173 29.18 -10.15 -7.53
N SER A 174 29.84 -11.25 -7.14
CA SER A 174 31.28 -11.40 -7.31
C SER A 174 31.64 -10.93 -8.72
N THR A 175 32.60 -10.01 -8.82
CA THR A 175 33.19 -9.52 -10.07
C THR A 175 33.79 -10.64 -10.94
N LYS A 176 33.79 -11.90 -10.47
CA LYS A 176 34.30 -13.06 -11.18
C LYS A 176 33.41 -13.59 -12.31
N GLU A 177 32.15 -13.18 -12.43
CA GLU A 177 31.28 -13.60 -13.55
C GLU A 177 31.25 -12.58 -14.72
N ALA A 178 31.98 -11.46 -14.62
CA ALA A 178 32.11 -10.48 -15.71
C ALA A 178 33.32 -10.75 -16.63
N TYR A 179 34.11 -11.79 -16.34
CA TYR A 179 35.33 -12.17 -17.07
C TYR A 179 35.38 -13.65 -17.45
N LEU A 180 34.23 -14.23 -17.80
CA LEU A 180 34.16 -15.49 -18.55
C LEU A 180 33.19 -15.34 -19.73
#